data_AF-A0A117LCS0-F1
#
_entry.id   AF-A0A117LCS0-F1
#
_cell.length_a   1.000
_cell.length_b   1.000
_cell.length_c   1.000
_cell.angle_alpha   90.00
_cell.angle_beta   90.00
_cell.angle_gamma   90.00
#
_symmetry.space_group_name_H-M   'P 1'
#
loop_
_entity.id
_entity.type
_entity.pdbx_description
1 polymer ?
#
loop_
_entity_poly.entity_id
_entity_poly.type
_entity_poly.pdbx_seq_one_letter_code
_entity_poly.pdbx_strand_id
1 'polypeptide(L)'
;ERTEMANRYNASVFVSLHCNALPAGRQAKGFEIYIMALPTDKDALQLAILENRELEDGGLSVEAADKKTRTLLQILGDMEQNAKIVESTSFAEVLHRCTSSKGISVRRVAQAPFFVLRGAAMPAVLLEMGYITNSSEAKLLSNSSYQQKLASAIADGIESYLR
;
A
#
# COMPACT_ATOMS: atom_id res chain seq x y z
N GLU A 1 0.43 7.78 14.57
CA GLU A 1 1.86 8.16 14.42
C GLU A 1 2.34 8.32 12.96
N ARG A 2 2.33 7.30 12.10
CA ARG A 2 2.91 7.40 10.72
C ARG A 2 2.28 8.50 9.86
N THR A 3 0.95 8.48 9.70
CA THR A 3 0.21 9.52 8.95
C THR A 3 0.17 10.85 9.69
N GLU A 4 0.10 10.83 11.02
CA GLU A 4 0.21 12.05 11.85
C GLU A 4 1.54 12.78 11.60
N MET A 5 2.65 12.06 11.47
CA MET A 5 3.94 12.65 11.12
C MET A 5 3.86 13.33 9.74
N ALA A 6 3.32 12.65 8.73
CA ALA A 6 3.14 13.24 7.40
C ALA A 6 2.24 14.49 7.43
N ASN A 7 1.16 14.45 8.21
CA ASN A 7 0.26 15.59 8.41
C ASN A 7 1.01 16.76 9.06
N ARG A 8 1.84 16.53 10.09
CA ARG A 8 2.66 17.57 10.73
C ARG A 8 3.65 18.23 9.77
N TYR A 9 4.19 17.47 8.82
CA TYR A 9 5.09 17.98 7.78
C TYR A 9 4.35 18.61 6.60
N ASN A 10 3.01 18.67 6.62
CA ASN A 10 2.19 19.10 5.49
C ASN A 10 2.59 18.40 4.18
N ALA A 11 2.84 17.09 4.25
CA ALA A 11 3.30 16.32 3.10
C ALA A 11 2.30 16.38 1.94
N SER A 12 2.79 16.50 0.71
CA SER A 12 1.93 16.53 -0.48
C SER A 12 1.34 15.16 -0.84
N VAL A 13 2.05 14.07 -0.49
CA VAL A 13 1.60 12.68 -0.64
C VAL A 13 2.16 11.81 0.49
N PHE A 14 1.53 10.68 0.76
CA PHE A 14 2.02 9.65 1.67
C PHE A 14 2.20 8.32 0.94
N VAL A 15 3.35 7.68 1.10
CA VAL A 15 3.67 6.39 0.47
C VAL A 15 4.22 5.44 1.53
N SER A 16 3.50 4.35 1.80
CA SER A 16 3.99 3.26 2.66
C SER A 16 4.64 2.19 1.78
N LEU A 17 5.92 1.87 2.02
CA LEU A 17 6.66 0.86 1.25
C LEU A 17 6.68 -0.47 1.99
N HIS A 18 6.21 -1.53 1.33
CA HIS A 18 6.07 -2.88 1.86
C HIS A 18 6.62 -3.92 0.86
N CYS A 19 6.85 -5.12 1.35
CA CYS A 19 7.11 -6.30 0.52
C CYS A 19 6.23 -7.44 1.02
N ASN A 20 5.43 -8.00 0.13
CA ASN A 20 4.34 -8.90 0.48
C ASN A 20 4.87 -10.29 0.83
N ALA A 21 4.13 -11.04 1.63
CA ALA A 21 4.42 -12.42 1.98
C ALA A 21 3.13 -13.26 1.92
N LEU A 22 3.16 -14.33 1.14
CA LEU A 22 2.06 -15.30 1.08
C LEU A 22 2.35 -16.56 1.90
N PRO A 23 1.31 -17.20 2.49
CA PRO A 23 1.44 -18.49 3.16
C PRO A 23 2.06 -19.57 2.27
N ALA A 24 2.66 -20.58 2.91
CA ALA A 24 3.24 -21.72 2.22
C ALA A 24 2.24 -22.38 1.24
N GLY A 25 2.71 -22.67 0.03
CA GLY A 25 1.89 -23.26 -1.05
C GLY A 25 1.17 -22.25 -1.94
N ARG A 26 1.12 -20.95 -1.58
CA ARG A 26 0.66 -19.88 -2.48
C ARG A 26 1.86 -19.16 -3.09
N GLN A 27 1.73 -18.77 -4.36
CA GLN A 27 2.73 -17.96 -5.05
C GLN A 27 2.07 -16.80 -5.80
N ALA A 28 2.65 -15.63 -5.67
CA ALA A 28 2.37 -14.46 -6.48
C ALA A 28 3.69 -13.73 -6.73
N LYS A 29 3.67 -12.76 -7.65
CA LYS A 29 4.79 -11.91 -8.00
C LYS A 29 4.28 -10.58 -8.53
N GLY A 30 5.15 -9.59 -8.53
CA GLY A 30 4.85 -8.28 -9.10
C GLY A 30 4.42 -7.26 -8.06
N PHE A 31 4.40 -6.03 -8.53
CA PHE A 31 4.16 -4.83 -7.75
C PHE A 31 2.66 -4.59 -7.56
N GLU A 32 2.23 -4.18 -6.38
CA GLU A 32 0.83 -3.86 -6.11
C GLU A 32 0.70 -2.49 -5.46
N ILE A 33 -0.40 -1.80 -5.76
CA ILE A 33 -0.72 -0.49 -5.22
C ILE A 33 -2.05 -0.59 -4.48
N TYR A 34 -2.08 -0.16 -3.23
CA TYR A 34 -3.28 -0.15 -2.42
C TYR A 34 -3.66 1.26 -1.99
N ILE A 35 -4.97 1.54 -2.04
CA ILE A 35 -5.58 2.76 -1.51
C ILE A 35 -6.56 2.45 -0.38
N MET A 36 -6.68 3.40 0.55
CA MET A 36 -7.56 3.28 1.71
C MET A 36 -9.04 3.42 1.30
N ALA A 37 -9.74 2.29 1.17
CA ALA A 37 -11.16 2.24 0.83
C ALA A 37 -11.73 0.86 1.18
N LEU A 38 -13.03 0.65 0.92
CA LEU A 38 -13.66 -0.66 1.05
C LEU A 38 -12.89 -1.69 0.21
N PRO A 39 -12.71 -2.92 0.71
CA PRO A 39 -11.84 -3.89 0.06
C PRO A 39 -12.36 -4.28 -1.31
N THR A 40 -11.48 -4.26 -2.33
CA THR A 40 -11.82 -4.69 -3.70
C THR A 40 -12.22 -6.16 -3.74
N ASP A 41 -11.51 -6.99 -2.97
CA ASP A 41 -11.72 -8.44 -2.91
C ASP A 41 -11.30 -9.02 -1.56
N LYS A 42 -11.55 -10.33 -1.37
CA LYS A 42 -11.21 -11.04 -0.13
C LYS A 42 -9.70 -11.10 0.11
N ASP A 43 -8.87 -11.18 -0.93
CA ASP A 43 -7.41 -11.24 -0.78
C ASP A 43 -6.88 -9.88 -0.28
N ALA A 44 -7.41 -8.76 -0.79
CA ALA A 44 -7.08 -7.41 -0.33
C ALA A 44 -7.49 -7.19 1.14
N LEU A 45 -8.67 -7.67 1.54
CA LEU A 45 -9.10 -7.63 2.93
C LEU A 45 -8.19 -8.46 3.85
N GLN A 46 -7.84 -9.69 3.44
CA GLN A 46 -6.95 -10.55 4.22
C GLN A 46 -5.56 -9.94 4.39
N LEU A 47 -5.01 -9.34 3.32
CA LEU A 47 -3.74 -8.62 3.40
C LEU A 47 -3.83 -7.45 4.38
N ALA A 48 -4.91 -6.65 4.34
CA ALA A 48 -5.10 -5.57 5.28
C ALA A 48 -5.16 -6.05 6.74
N ILE A 49 -5.81 -7.18 7.03
CA ILE A 49 -5.84 -7.75 8.38
C ILE A 49 -4.42 -8.13 8.85
N LEU A 50 -3.63 -8.77 7.99
CA LEU A 50 -2.25 -9.16 8.31
C LEU A 50 -1.36 -7.94 8.55
N GLU A 51 -1.38 -6.96 7.65
CA GLU A 51 -0.59 -5.73 7.79
C GLU A 51 -1.03 -4.90 9.01
N ASN A 52 -2.34 -4.85 9.30
CA ASN A 52 -2.87 -4.13 10.46
C ASN A 52 -2.43 -4.75 11.79
N ARG A 53 -2.06 -6.03 11.80
CA ARG A 53 -1.55 -6.75 12.97
C ARG A 53 -0.16 -6.28 13.37
N GLU A 54 0.71 -6.03 12.40
CA GLU A 54 2.13 -5.72 12.58
C GLU A 54 2.40 -4.24 12.92
N LEU A 55 1.36 -3.42 13.02
CA LEU A 55 1.49 -1.98 13.28
C LEU A 55 1.71 -1.61 14.76
N GLU A 56 1.57 -2.54 15.70
CA GLU A 56 1.82 -2.31 17.13
C GLU A 56 3.02 -3.12 17.59
N ASP A 57 3.82 -2.53 18.50
CA ASP A 57 5.05 -3.14 19.00
C ASP A 57 4.73 -4.45 19.74
N GLY A 58 5.27 -5.57 19.25
CA GLY A 58 4.93 -6.93 19.70
C GLY A 58 3.81 -7.64 18.92
N GLY A 59 3.17 -6.98 17.95
CA GLY A 59 2.13 -7.52 17.09
C GLY A 59 0.78 -7.73 17.81
N LEU A 60 -0.32 -7.44 17.12
CA LEU A 60 -1.66 -7.70 17.64
C LEU A 60 -2.02 -9.19 17.65
N SER A 61 -2.97 -9.58 18.48
CA SER A 61 -3.70 -10.85 18.28
C SER A 61 -4.54 -10.78 17.00
N VAL A 62 -4.91 -11.93 16.44
CA VAL A 62 -5.75 -11.99 15.23
C VAL A 62 -7.10 -11.30 15.49
N GLU A 63 -7.68 -11.51 16.67
CA GLU A 63 -8.97 -10.92 17.06
C GLU A 63 -8.89 -9.39 17.15
N ALA A 64 -7.77 -8.86 17.63
CA ALA A 64 -7.56 -7.42 17.73
C ALA A 64 -7.35 -6.77 16.35
N ALA A 65 -6.58 -7.41 15.46
CA ALA A 65 -6.40 -6.95 14.08
C ALA A 65 -7.72 -6.98 13.28
N ASP A 66 -8.52 -8.03 13.47
CA ASP A 66 -9.87 -8.14 12.91
C ASP A 66 -10.79 -7.04 13.41
N LYS A 67 -10.80 -6.77 14.72
CA LYS A 67 -11.60 -5.70 15.31
C LYS A 67 -11.21 -4.34 14.74
N LYS A 68 -9.91 -4.06 14.65
CA LYS A 68 -9.36 -2.82 14.09
C LYS A 68 -9.77 -2.63 12.63
N THR A 69 -9.71 -3.70 11.84
CA THR A 69 -10.14 -3.69 10.43
C THR A 69 -11.65 -3.47 10.30
N ARG A 70 -12.48 -4.09 11.16
CA ARG A 70 -13.93 -3.85 11.19
C ARG A 70 -14.28 -2.40 11.55
N THR A 71 -13.56 -1.80 12.49
CA THR A 71 -13.74 -0.37 12.82
C THR A 71 -13.43 0.51 11.62
N LEU A 72 -12.38 0.21 10.84
CA LEU A 72 -12.10 0.95 9.60
C LEU A 72 -13.22 0.80 8.57
N LEU A 73 -13.77 -0.40 8.40
CA LEU A 73 -14.90 -0.63 7.48
C LEU A 73 -16.14 0.19 7.86
N GLN A 74 -16.40 0.37 9.16
CA GLN A 74 -17.48 1.23 9.66
C GLN A 74 -17.21 2.70 9.30
N ILE A 75 -16.01 3.20 9.60
CA ILE A 75 -15.60 4.59 9.28
C ILE A 75 -15.66 4.86 7.77
N LEU A 76 -15.24 3.90 6.95
CA LEU A 76 -15.27 4.01 5.50
C LEU A 76 -16.70 3.91 4.93
N GLY A 77 -17.63 3.33 5.68
CA GLY A 77 -19.05 3.35 5.37
C GLY A 77 -19.68 4.74 5.56
N ASP A 78 -19.06 5.59 6.38
CA ASP A 78 -19.49 6.96 6.61
C ASP A 78 -18.94 7.89 5.51
N MET A 79 -19.82 8.67 4.88
CA MET A 79 -19.61 9.35 3.58
C MET A 79 -18.46 10.38 3.50
N GLU A 80 -17.74 10.66 4.59
CA GLU A 80 -16.78 11.78 4.72
C GLU A 80 -15.41 11.52 4.05
N GLN A 81 -15.08 10.29 3.65
CA GLN A 81 -13.76 9.93 3.09
C GLN A 81 -13.64 10.06 1.55
N ASN A 82 -14.70 10.43 0.84
CA ASN A 82 -14.75 10.33 -0.63
C ASN A 82 -13.70 11.17 -1.36
N ALA A 83 -13.36 12.38 -0.88
CA ALA A 83 -12.41 13.25 -1.58
C ALA A 83 -10.98 12.66 -1.61
N LYS A 84 -10.51 12.11 -0.48
CA LYS A 84 -9.15 11.55 -0.40
C LYS A 84 -9.01 10.24 -1.16
N ILE A 85 -10.10 9.47 -1.30
CA ILE A 85 -10.13 8.27 -2.14
C ILE A 85 -9.90 8.65 -3.61
N VAL A 86 -10.57 9.69 -4.10
CA VAL A 86 -10.41 10.16 -5.49
C VAL A 86 -8.98 10.62 -5.75
N GLU A 87 -8.42 11.47 -4.87
CA GLU A 87 -7.04 11.94 -5.04
C GLU A 87 -6.02 10.79 -4.97
N SER A 88 -6.19 9.85 -4.03
CA SER A 88 -5.31 8.67 -3.90
C SER A 88 -5.44 7.72 -5.10
N THR A 89 -6.63 7.61 -5.70
CA THR A 89 -6.84 6.84 -6.93
C THR A 89 -6.07 7.47 -8.09
N SER A 90 -6.18 8.79 -8.28
CA SER A 90 -5.43 9.51 -9.31
C SER A 90 -3.91 9.33 -9.12
N PHE A 91 -3.43 9.42 -7.88
CA PHE A 91 -2.03 9.18 -7.56
C PHE A 91 -1.59 7.75 -7.87
N ALA A 92 -2.40 6.75 -7.50
CA ALA A 92 -2.15 5.34 -7.80
C ALA A 92 -2.07 5.06 -9.32
N GLU A 93 -2.88 5.71 -10.13
CA GLU A 93 -2.84 5.59 -11.59
C GLU A 93 -1.55 6.16 -12.20
N VAL A 94 -1.08 7.31 -11.69
CA VAL A 94 0.22 7.88 -12.10
C VAL A 94 1.36 6.93 -11.74
N LEU A 95 1.39 6.45 -10.49
CA LEU A 95 2.38 5.48 -10.02
C LEU A 95 2.37 4.20 -10.86
N HIS A 96 1.19 3.67 -11.20
CA HIS A 96 1.05 2.51 -12.07
C HIS A 96 1.69 2.75 -13.43
N ARG A 97 1.36 3.87 -14.11
CA ARG A 97 1.95 4.18 -15.42
C ARG A 97 3.47 4.33 -15.36
N CYS A 98 4.00 5.08 -14.39
CA CYS A 98 5.44 5.29 -14.26
C CYS A 98 6.19 3.99 -13.94
N THR A 99 5.64 3.17 -13.04
CA THR A 99 6.20 1.86 -12.68
C THR A 99 6.21 0.91 -13.86
N SER A 100 5.09 0.80 -14.58
CA SER A 100 4.99 -0.01 -15.80
C SER A 100 5.93 0.47 -16.91
N SER A 101 6.11 1.80 -17.07
CA SER A 101 7.03 2.37 -18.08
C SER A 101 8.51 2.00 -17.85
N LYS A 102 8.88 1.71 -16.61
CA LYS A 102 10.22 1.22 -16.24
C LYS A 102 10.33 -0.29 -16.41
N GLY A 103 9.29 -0.98 -16.88
CA GLY A 103 9.28 -2.44 -17.04
C GLY A 103 9.24 -3.19 -15.71
N ILE A 104 8.63 -2.61 -14.69
CA ILE A 104 8.25 -3.31 -13.46
C ILE A 104 6.82 -3.83 -13.65
N SER A 105 6.60 -5.13 -13.42
CA SER A 105 5.29 -5.76 -13.62
C SER A 105 4.35 -5.37 -12.49
N VAL A 106 3.41 -4.46 -12.74
CA VAL A 106 2.34 -4.14 -11.79
C VAL A 106 1.22 -5.16 -11.92
N ARG A 107 0.97 -5.90 -10.84
CA ARG A 107 -0.04 -6.96 -10.76
C ARG A 107 -1.44 -6.38 -10.61
N ARG A 108 -1.61 -5.38 -9.73
CA ARG A 108 -2.91 -4.72 -9.51
C ARG A 108 -2.80 -3.37 -8.82
N VAL A 109 -3.85 -2.56 -9.01
CA VAL A 109 -4.24 -1.47 -8.13
C VAL A 109 -5.51 -1.93 -7.41
N ALA A 110 -5.53 -1.87 -6.08
CA ALA A 110 -6.62 -2.41 -5.27
C ALA A 110 -6.94 -1.49 -4.09
N GLN A 111 -8.09 -1.74 -3.47
CA GLN A 111 -8.58 -1.02 -2.31
C GLN A 111 -8.60 -1.95 -1.11
N ALA A 112 -8.22 -1.45 0.07
CA ALA A 112 -8.42 -2.17 1.33
C ALA A 112 -8.31 -1.23 2.55
N PRO A 113 -8.89 -1.62 3.70
CA PRO A 113 -8.83 -0.85 4.94
C PRO A 113 -7.47 -0.98 5.66
N PHE A 114 -6.42 -0.41 5.09
CA PHE A 114 -5.09 -0.37 5.71
C PHE A 114 -4.99 0.72 6.77
N PHE A 115 -4.75 0.33 8.02
CA PHE A 115 -4.65 1.27 9.14
C PHE A 115 -3.46 2.22 9.02
N VAL A 116 -2.38 1.81 8.35
CA VAL A 116 -1.23 2.70 8.08
C VAL A 116 -1.58 3.89 7.21
N LEU A 117 -2.65 3.80 6.39
CA LEU A 117 -3.13 4.88 5.54
C LEU A 117 -4.21 5.74 6.24
N ARG A 118 -4.69 5.30 7.41
CA ARG A 118 -5.78 5.96 8.13
C ARG A 118 -5.37 7.37 8.57
N GLY A 119 -6.24 8.35 8.31
CA GLY A 119 -6.08 9.72 8.79
C GLY A 119 -5.01 10.53 8.05
N ALA A 120 -4.53 10.06 6.90
CA ALA A 120 -3.72 10.87 6.00
C ALA A 120 -4.56 12.05 5.47
N ALA A 121 -4.07 13.27 5.63
CA ALA A 121 -4.72 14.49 5.11
C ALA A 121 -4.41 14.75 3.62
N MET A 122 -3.50 13.96 3.04
CA MET A 122 -3.04 14.00 1.67
C MET A 122 -3.35 12.66 0.96
N PRO A 123 -3.18 12.58 -0.37
CA PRO A 123 -3.28 11.33 -1.11
C PRO A 123 -2.30 10.29 -0.53
N ALA A 124 -2.78 9.07 -0.29
CA ALA A 124 -2.03 8.05 0.43
C ALA A 124 -2.14 6.68 -0.26
N VAL A 125 -1.00 6.02 -0.43
CA VAL A 125 -0.90 4.67 -1.01
C VAL A 125 -0.02 3.77 -0.17
N LEU A 126 -0.30 2.46 -0.21
CA LEU A 126 0.62 1.41 0.22
C LEU A 126 1.11 0.66 -1.03
N LEU A 127 2.43 0.48 -1.12
CA LEU A 127 3.08 -0.19 -2.24
C LEU A 127 3.62 -1.54 -1.76
N GLU A 128 3.15 -2.62 -2.36
CA GLU A 128 3.79 -3.94 -2.25
C GLU A 128 4.78 -4.08 -3.38
N MET A 129 6.08 -3.93 -3.09
CA MET A 129 7.12 -3.84 -4.13
C MET A 129 7.43 -5.18 -4.82
N GLY A 130 6.91 -6.28 -4.26
CA GLY A 130 7.08 -7.65 -4.70
C GLY A 130 6.87 -8.62 -3.54
N TYR A 131 7.00 -9.92 -3.78
CA TYR A 131 6.72 -10.96 -2.78
C TYR A 131 8.00 -11.58 -2.22
N ILE A 132 8.32 -11.37 -0.94
CA ILE A 132 9.53 -11.95 -0.30
C ILE A 132 9.47 -13.49 -0.19
N THR A 133 8.26 -14.06 -0.19
CA THR A 133 8.08 -15.52 -0.19
C THR A 133 8.24 -16.13 -1.58
N ASN A 134 8.31 -15.32 -2.63
CA ASN A 134 8.67 -15.76 -3.97
C ASN A 134 10.19 -15.67 -4.14
N SER A 135 10.85 -16.82 -4.36
CA SER A 135 12.32 -16.90 -4.41
C SER A 135 12.95 -16.08 -5.54
N SER A 136 12.24 -15.84 -6.64
CA SER A 136 12.74 -15.01 -7.74
C SER A 136 12.63 -13.52 -7.41
N GLU A 137 11.50 -13.11 -6.84
CA GLU A 137 11.27 -11.73 -6.38
C GLU A 137 12.20 -11.39 -5.21
N ALA A 138 12.40 -12.29 -4.25
CA ALA A 138 13.31 -12.07 -3.12
C ALA A 138 14.76 -11.79 -3.57
N LYS A 139 15.22 -12.49 -4.63
CA LYS A 139 16.53 -12.22 -5.26
C LYS A 139 16.58 -10.86 -5.94
N LEU A 140 15.49 -10.44 -6.59
CA LEU A 140 15.39 -9.11 -7.20
C LEU A 140 15.33 -8.02 -6.13
N LEU A 141 14.50 -8.17 -5.10
CA LEU A 141 14.32 -7.20 -4.02
C LEU A 141 15.57 -7.02 -3.16
N SER A 142 16.48 -8.01 -3.13
CA SER A 142 17.80 -7.90 -2.48
C SER A 142 18.90 -7.35 -3.40
N ASN A 143 18.61 -7.15 -4.69
CA ASN A 143 19.55 -6.59 -5.66
C ASN A 143 19.49 -5.06 -5.67
N SER A 144 20.62 -4.40 -5.43
CA SER A 144 20.72 -2.93 -5.35
C SER A 144 20.31 -2.22 -6.65
N SER A 145 20.62 -2.79 -7.82
CA SER A 145 20.22 -2.22 -9.12
C SER A 145 18.70 -2.27 -9.30
N TYR A 146 18.05 -3.36 -8.88
CA TYR A 146 16.59 -3.46 -8.91
C TYR A 146 15.92 -2.54 -7.87
N GLN A 147 16.49 -2.43 -6.67
CA GLN A 147 16.02 -1.45 -5.67
C GLN A 147 16.12 -0.01 -6.20
N GLN A 148 17.21 0.35 -6.86
CA GLN A 148 17.37 1.66 -7.49
C GLN A 148 16.35 1.89 -8.62
N LYS A 149 16.06 0.84 -9.39
CA LYS A 149 15.03 0.86 -10.44
C LYS A 149 13.63 1.10 -9.85
N LEU A 150 13.27 0.40 -8.77
CA LEU A 150 12.02 0.62 -8.02
C LEU A 150 11.94 2.04 -7.47
N ALA A 151 13.00 2.50 -6.79
CA ALA A 151 13.05 3.83 -6.21
C ALA A 151 12.91 4.92 -7.27
N SER A 152 13.59 4.80 -8.41
CA SER A 152 13.43 5.74 -9.54
C SER A 152 12.01 5.72 -10.10
N ALA A 153 11.40 4.54 -10.26
CA ALA A 153 10.04 4.45 -10.77
C ALA A 153 9.01 5.12 -9.84
N ILE A 154 9.15 4.92 -8.53
CA ILE A 154 8.29 5.54 -7.51
C ILE A 154 8.53 7.05 -7.46
N ALA A 155 9.80 7.50 -7.49
CA ALA A 155 10.14 8.92 -7.50
C ALA A 155 9.58 9.64 -8.74
N ASP A 156 9.74 9.07 -9.93
CA ASP A 156 9.19 9.63 -11.17
C ASP A 156 7.65 9.69 -11.11
N GLY A 157 7.01 8.70 -10.49
CA GLY A 157 5.56 8.70 -10.28
C GLY A 157 5.08 9.76 -9.28
N ILE A 158 5.83 9.98 -8.19
CA ILE A 158 5.57 11.08 -7.24
C ILE A 158 5.74 12.43 -7.94
N GLU A 159 6.85 12.64 -8.64
CA GLU A 159 7.11 13.90 -9.34
C GLU A 159 6.04 14.17 -10.42
N SER A 160 5.67 13.16 -11.20
CA SER A 160 4.65 13.30 -12.23
C SER A 160 3.25 13.58 -11.68
N TYR A 161 2.95 13.18 -10.44
CA TYR A 161 1.67 13.49 -9.81
C TYR A 161 1.61 14.90 -9.23
N LEU A 162 2.75 15.41 -8.75
CA LEU A 162 2.86 16.73 -8.12
C LEU A 162 2.99 17.90 -9.12
N ARG A 163 3.25 17.61 -10.39
CA ARG A 163 3.30 18.60 -11.47
C ARG A 163 1.90 18.99 -11.93
#